data_AF-A0A946SLQ7-F1
#
_entry.id   AF-A0A946SLQ7-F1
#
_cell.length_a   1.000
_cell.length_b   1.000
_cell.length_c   1.000
_cell.angle_alpha   90.00
_cell.angle_beta   90.00
_cell.angle_gamma   90.00
#
_symmetry.space_group_name_H-M   'P 1'
#
loop_
_entity.id
_entity.type
_entity.pdbx_description
1 polymer ?
#
loop_
_entity_poly.entity_id
_entity_poly.type
_entity_poly.pdbx_seq_one_letter_code
_entity_poly.pdbx_strand_id
1 'polypeptide(L)'
;MNLTLPRVAAAIGVAACLATSAVAFDTPSIYTQSNVLAAGNYNDGFGSSDLTLIIQLEAGGKVVFDEGEEVMYHIPTADVDGWTAPGFDDSGWTEGVTSIGYGDGDDNTEVVGGAVPSLYTRYAFDIAGAKDIASIVLRLDYDDAYILWLNGTEIARTANIATLTAAPEIPAWDVSSEQWSMPHIEATKVPAGKPNGDRWLRVVTPFEQDVGETIHEIEIAVDFGGDSALVVEPAGKLTTRWGALKRR
;
A
#
# COMPACT_ATOMS: atom_id res chain seq x y z
N MET A 1 55.80 -43.53 21.56
CA MET A 1 54.54 -43.91 20.89
C MET A 1 53.38 -43.45 21.75
N ASN A 2 52.69 -42.39 21.34
CA ASN A 2 51.24 -42.22 21.44
C ASN A 2 50.91 -40.84 20.87
N LEU A 3 50.36 -40.85 19.66
CA LEU A 3 49.85 -39.69 18.93
C LEU A 3 48.46 -39.37 19.46
N THR A 4 48.26 -38.18 20.01
CA THR A 4 46.94 -37.61 20.25
C THR A 4 46.53 -36.78 19.04
N LEU A 5 45.61 -37.31 18.22
CA LEU A 5 44.93 -36.55 17.17
C LEU A 5 43.80 -35.70 17.80
N PRO A 6 43.61 -34.43 17.41
CA PRO A 6 42.41 -33.70 17.77
C PRO A 6 41.22 -34.20 16.95
N ARG A 7 40.09 -34.44 17.62
CA ARG A 7 38.80 -34.72 16.99
C ARG A 7 38.27 -33.42 16.38
N VAL A 8 38.19 -33.36 15.05
CA VAL A 8 37.41 -32.34 14.35
C VAL A 8 35.94 -32.78 14.42
N ALA A 9 35.13 -32.07 15.19
CA ALA A 9 33.69 -32.20 15.12
C ALA A 9 33.21 -31.41 13.90
N ALA A 10 32.88 -32.10 12.82
CA ALA A 10 32.16 -31.50 11.71
C ALA A 10 30.69 -31.32 12.12
N ALA A 11 30.33 -30.10 12.51
CA ALA A 11 28.93 -29.72 12.61
C ALA A 11 28.38 -29.57 11.19
N ILE A 12 27.63 -30.57 10.72
CA ILE A 12 26.80 -30.44 9.52
C ILE A 12 25.64 -29.54 9.92
N GLY A 13 25.82 -28.23 9.73
CA GLY A 13 24.73 -27.26 9.78
C GLY A 13 23.87 -27.50 8.55
N VAL A 14 22.75 -28.21 8.72
CA VAL A 14 21.66 -28.18 7.75
C VAL A 14 21.07 -26.78 7.88
N ALA A 15 21.50 -25.86 7.01
CA ALA A 15 20.80 -24.63 6.76
C ALA A 15 19.47 -25.02 6.09
N ALA A 16 18.44 -25.22 6.91
CA ALA A 16 17.07 -25.16 6.45
C ALA A 16 16.84 -23.71 6.01
N CYS A 17 17.14 -23.42 4.75
CA CYS A 17 16.65 -22.23 4.09
C CYS A 17 15.13 -22.41 4.02
N LEU A 18 14.44 -21.92 5.03
CA LEU A 18 13.00 -21.67 4.95
C LEU A 18 12.86 -20.63 3.85
N ALA A 19 12.63 -21.09 2.62
CA ALA A 19 12.15 -20.24 1.56
C ALA A 19 10.76 -19.76 2.01
N THR A 20 10.71 -18.59 2.63
CA THR A 20 9.47 -17.83 2.69
C THR A 20 9.09 -17.58 1.24
N SER A 21 7.95 -18.13 0.84
CA SER A 21 7.39 -17.88 -0.48
C SER A 21 6.99 -16.41 -0.52
N ALA A 22 7.91 -15.54 -0.90
CA ALA A 22 7.57 -14.19 -1.30
C ALA A 22 6.55 -14.31 -2.43
N VAL A 23 5.34 -13.78 -2.22
CA VAL A 23 4.36 -13.68 -3.28
C VAL A 23 4.99 -12.79 -4.35
N ALA A 24 5.21 -13.34 -5.54
CA ALA A 24 5.69 -12.56 -6.66
C ALA A 24 4.50 -11.81 -7.27
N PHE A 25 4.44 -10.51 -7.04
CA PHE A 25 3.49 -9.63 -7.73
C PHE A 25 3.93 -9.42 -9.18
N ASP A 26 2.97 -9.12 -10.06
CA ASP A 26 3.28 -8.62 -11.40
C ASP A 26 4.02 -7.28 -11.28
N THR A 27 4.98 -7.02 -12.17
CA THR A 27 5.68 -5.73 -12.21
C THR A 27 4.66 -4.63 -12.55
N PRO A 28 4.40 -3.68 -11.64
CA PRO A 28 3.46 -2.60 -11.90
C PRO A 28 4.06 -1.58 -12.88
N SER A 29 3.19 -0.85 -13.57
CA SER A 29 3.60 0.29 -14.41
C SER A 29 3.44 1.62 -13.69
N ILE A 30 4.38 2.53 -13.90
CA ILE A 30 4.27 3.96 -13.56
C ILE A 30 4.13 4.80 -14.84
N TYR A 31 3.42 5.91 -14.72
CA TYR A 31 3.11 6.81 -15.81
C TYR A 31 3.60 8.22 -15.50
N THR A 32 3.73 9.07 -16.51
CA THR A 32 4.09 10.47 -16.27
C THR A 32 3.04 11.19 -15.45
N GLN A 33 1.76 10.87 -15.63
CA GLN A 33 0.65 11.53 -14.96
C GLN A 33 -0.45 10.55 -14.52
N SER A 34 -1.30 11.04 -13.61
CA SER A 34 -2.55 10.37 -13.21
C SER A 34 -2.34 9.00 -12.57
N ASN A 35 -1.19 8.77 -11.95
CA ASN A 35 -0.98 7.55 -11.19
C ASN A 35 -1.85 7.58 -9.94
N VAL A 36 -2.24 6.38 -9.49
CA VAL A 36 -2.92 6.18 -8.22
C VAL A 36 -2.20 5.09 -7.44
N LEU A 37 -1.82 5.42 -6.21
CA LEU A 37 -1.60 4.42 -5.17
C LEU A 37 -2.92 4.27 -4.42
N ALA A 38 -3.48 3.08 -4.40
CA ALA A 38 -4.62 2.74 -3.57
C ALA A 38 -4.14 1.87 -2.41
N ALA A 39 -4.64 2.12 -1.21
CA ALA A 39 -4.27 1.34 -0.04
C ALA A 39 -5.51 0.95 0.75
N GLY A 40 -5.55 -0.31 1.18
CA GLY A 40 -6.57 -0.82 2.09
C GLY A 40 -5.87 -1.13 3.40
N ASN A 41 -6.28 -0.46 4.46
CA ASN A 41 -5.79 -0.67 5.82
C ASN A 41 -6.89 -1.39 6.61
N TYR A 42 -6.54 -2.46 7.31
CA TYR A 42 -7.46 -3.36 7.96
C TYR A 42 -7.04 -3.54 9.42
N ASN A 43 -8.00 -3.45 10.33
CA ASN A 43 -7.82 -3.82 11.72
C ASN A 43 -7.83 -5.34 11.89
N ASP A 44 -7.33 -5.83 13.02
CA ASP A 44 -7.45 -7.22 13.44
C ASP A 44 -8.87 -7.61 13.93
N GLY A 45 -9.76 -6.61 14.05
CA GLY A 45 -11.09 -6.77 14.63
C GLY A 45 -11.92 -5.49 14.68
N PHE A 46 -13.25 -5.63 14.69
CA PHE A 46 -14.21 -4.51 14.87
C PHE A 46 -14.14 -3.83 16.24
N GLY A 47 -13.34 -4.37 17.16
CA GLY A 47 -13.13 -3.82 18.50
C GLY A 47 -11.77 -3.16 18.71
N SER A 48 -11.00 -2.96 17.62
CA SER A 48 -9.66 -2.36 17.72
C SER A 48 -9.68 -0.96 18.32
N SER A 49 -8.66 -0.64 19.11
CA SER A 49 -8.49 0.65 19.80
C SER A 49 -7.99 1.76 18.88
N ASP A 50 -7.30 1.38 17.83
CA ASP A 50 -6.51 2.21 16.93
C ASP A 50 -6.58 1.62 15.51
N LEU A 51 -6.14 2.43 14.55
CA LEU A 51 -5.86 2.07 13.17
C LEU A 51 -5.05 3.22 12.62
N THR A 52 -3.98 2.95 11.90
CA THR A 52 -3.23 4.01 11.23
C THR A 52 -2.65 3.51 9.91
N LEU A 53 -2.56 4.41 8.94
CA LEU A 53 -1.80 4.19 7.73
C LEU A 53 -1.05 5.46 7.30
N ILE A 54 0.26 5.38 7.34
CA ILE A 54 1.19 6.43 6.93
C ILE A 54 2.10 5.88 5.84
N ILE A 55 2.15 6.57 4.70
CA ILE A 55 2.90 6.12 3.53
C ILE A 55 3.74 7.28 2.99
N GLN A 56 5.02 7.02 2.77
CA GLN A 56 5.86 7.82 1.89
C GLN A 56 6.16 7.05 0.61
N LEU A 57 6.05 7.72 -0.53
CA LEU A 57 6.48 7.21 -1.82
C LEU A 57 7.68 8.00 -2.33
N GLU A 58 8.73 7.30 -2.73
CA GLU A 58 9.91 7.85 -3.39
C GLU A 58 10.04 7.25 -4.80
N ALA A 59 10.32 8.08 -5.80
CA ALA A 59 10.58 7.65 -7.16
C ALA A 59 11.74 8.46 -7.77
N GLY A 60 12.76 7.77 -8.29
CA GLY A 60 13.93 8.42 -8.88
C GLY A 60 14.73 9.27 -7.89
N GLY A 61 14.83 8.84 -6.62
CA GLY A 61 15.59 9.55 -5.59
C GLY A 61 14.88 10.77 -4.99
N LYS A 62 13.56 10.89 -5.21
CA LYS A 62 12.75 12.04 -4.78
C LYS A 62 11.45 11.58 -4.15
N VAL A 63 11.10 12.20 -3.03
CA VAL A 63 9.78 12.05 -2.41
C VAL A 63 8.73 12.57 -3.39
N VAL A 64 7.79 11.68 -3.76
CA VAL A 64 6.62 11.98 -4.61
C VAL A 64 5.49 12.51 -3.74
N PHE A 65 5.21 11.83 -2.62
CA PHE A 65 4.35 12.30 -1.55
C PHE A 65 4.79 11.69 -0.21
N ASP A 66 4.35 12.30 0.88
CA ASP A 66 4.64 11.91 2.26
C ASP A 66 3.42 12.21 3.16
N GLU A 67 3.56 12.05 4.48
CA GLU A 67 2.58 12.55 5.43
C GLU A 67 2.36 14.08 5.33
N GLY A 68 1.12 14.52 5.50
CA GLY A 68 0.73 15.92 5.35
C GLY A 68 0.24 16.34 3.96
N GLU A 69 0.24 15.42 2.99
CA GLU A 69 -0.26 15.63 1.62
C GLU A 69 -1.78 15.35 1.52
N GLU A 70 -2.43 15.79 0.45
CA GLU A 70 -3.86 15.54 0.21
C GLU A 70 -4.13 14.08 -0.21
N VAL A 71 -5.25 13.53 0.25
CA VAL A 71 -5.65 12.13 -0.02
C VAL A 71 -7.17 11.97 0.01
N MET A 72 -7.69 11.09 -0.84
CA MET A 72 -9.09 10.66 -0.75
C MET A 72 -9.18 9.43 0.15
N TYR A 73 -10.12 9.41 1.09
CA TYR A 73 -10.36 8.24 1.94
C TYR A 73 -11.83 7.86 2.05
N HIS A 74 -12.06 6.58 2.32
CA HIS A 74 -13.37 5.99 2.49
C HIS A 74 -13.37 4.95 3.60
N ILE A 75 -14.37 5.03 4.46
CA ILE A 75 -14.67 4.00 5.46
C ILE A 75 -15.77 3.13 4.85
N PRO A 76 -15.43 1.94 4.32
CA PRO A 76 -16.39 1.11 3.63
C PRO A 76 -17.44 0.54 4.59
N THR A 77 -18.65 0.33 4.06
CA THR A 77 -19.74 -0.44 4.70
C THR A 77 -20.25 -1.57 3.80
N ALA A 78 -19.57 -1.75 2.67
CA ALA A 78 -19.77 -2.76 1.64
C ALA A 78 -18.50 -2.80 0.76
N ASP A 79 -18.33 -3.87 0.00
CA ASP A 79 -17.24 -3.96 -0.96
C ASP A 79 -17.38 -2.88 -2.03
N VAL A 80 -16.23 -2.34 -2.45
CA VAL A 80 -16.16 -1.32 -3.50
C VAL A 80 -15.52 -1.96 -4.73
N ASP A 81 -16.20 -1.96 -5.87
CA ASP A 81 -15.65 -2.57 -7.09
C ASP A 81 -14.70 -1.60 -7.81
N GLY A 82 -13.52 -2.09 -8.18
CA GLY A 82 -12.58 -1.37 -9.05
C GLY A 82 -11.89 -0.14 -8.44
N TRP A 83 -12.07 0.10 -7.14
CA TRP A 83 -11.50 1.24 -6.41
C TRP A 83 -9.97 1.30 -6.38
N THR A 84 -9.27 0.25 -6.81
CA THR A 84 -7.81 0.24 -6.91
C THR A 84 -7.30 0.80 -8.24
N ALA A 85 -8.18 0.94 -9.25
CA ALA A 85 -7.81 1.35 -10.59
C ALA A 85 -7.69 2.89 -10.72
N PRO A 86 -6.84 3.41 -11.63
CA PRO A 86 -6.70 4.86 -11.84
C PRO A 86 -8.00 5.55 -12.24
N GLY A 87 -8.82 4.88 -13.07
CA GLY A 87 -10.07 5.44 -13.61
C GLY A 87 -11.29 5.36 -12.70
N PHE A 88 -11.14 4.92 -11.44
CA PHE A 88 -12.23 4.92 -10.46
C PHE A 88 -12.63 6.36 -10.09
N ASP A 89 -13.94 6.60 -9.99
CA ASP A 89 -14.50 7.88 -9.57
C ASP A 89 -14.64 7.90 -8.04
N ASP A 90 -13.68 8.53 -7.37
CA ASP A 90 -13.65 8.72 -5.92
C ASP A 90 -14.26 10.07 -5.48
N SER A 91 -15.01 10.77 -6.35
CA SER A 91 -15.64 12.04 -5.99
C SER A 91 -16.68 11.94 -4.85
N GLY A 92 -17.12 10.72 -4.54
CA GLY A 92 -17.97 10.43 -3.37
C GLY A 92 -17.20 10.11 -2.08
N TRP A 93 -15.87 10.05 -2.13
CA TRP A 93 -15.00 9.82 -0.98
C TRP A 93 -14.72 11.12 -0.23
N THR A 94 -14.17 11.01 0.97
CA THR A 94 -13.87 12.18 1.80
C THR A 94 -12.44 12.65 1.54
N GLU A 95 -12.25 13.96 1.43
CA GLU A 95 -10.91 14.56 1.40
C GLU A 95 -10.28 14.53 2.79
N GLY A 96 -9.01 14.16 2.85
CA GLY A 96 -8.19 14.15 4.06
C GLY A 96 -6.76 14.59 3.78
N VAL A 97 -5.96 14.50 4.83
CA VAL A 97 -4.51 14.69 4.85
C VAL A 97 -3.85 13.38 5.26
N THR A 98 -2.82 12.94 4.53
CA THR A 98 -2.09 11.69 4.76
C THR A 98 -1.52 11.60 6.19
N SER A 99 -1.41 10.38 6.71
CA SER A 99 -1.55 10.06 8.15
C SER A 99 -3.03 10.10 8.56
N ILE A 100 -3.73 9.00 8.28
CA ILE A 100 -5.16 8.84 8.53
C ILE A 100 -5.37 7.62 9.43
N GLY A 101 -6.15 7.81 10.47
CA GLY A 101 -6.31 6.81 11.51
C GLY A 101 -7.15 7.29 12.67
N TYR A 102 -7.15 6.54 13.77
CA TYR A 102 -7.75 6.92 15.04
C TYR A 102 -7.00 6.27 16.20
N GLY A 103 -7.22 6.77 17.41
CA GLY A 103 -6.83 6.08 18.66
C GLY A 103 -5.48 6.51 19.23
N ASP A 104 -4.51 6.87 18.38
CA ASP A 104 -3.14 7.20 18.80
C ASP A 104 -2.82 8.69 18.93
N GLY A 105 -3.64 9.55 18.31
CA GLY A 105 -3.48 11.01 18.40
C GLY A 105 -2.28 11.55 17.61
N ASP A 106 -1.79 10.80 16.64
CA ASP A 106 -0.71 11.17 15.73
C ASP A 106 -1.11 11.17 14.24
N ASP A 107 -2.40 11.07 13.96
CA ASP A 107 -2.98 11.22 12.64
C ASP A 107 -3.19 12.70 12.27
N ASN A 108 -2.88 13.04 11.01
CA ASN A 108 -3.28 14.34 10.44
C ASN A 108 -4.79 14.39 10.17
N THR A 109 -5.37 13.24 9.84
CA THR A 109 -6.82 13.06 9.63
C THR A 109 -7.35 12.04 10.61
N GLU A 110 -8.05 12.53 11.63
CA GLU A 110 -8.75 11.67 12.59
C GLU A 110 -10.02 11.07 11.97
N VAL A 111 -10.13 9.74 12.00
CA VAL A 111 -11.32 8.98 11.64
C VAL A 111 -12.34 9.07 12.77
N VAL A 112 -13.33 9.95 12.58
CA VAL A 112 -14.37 10.20 13.58
C VAL A 112 -15.32 9.01 13.70
N GLY A 113 -15.35 8.39 14.87
CA GLY A 113 -16.25 7.28 15.19
C GLY A 113 -15.53 6.08 15.83
N GLY A 114 -14.24 5.91 15.52
CA GLY A 114 -13.39 4.81 15.99
C GLY A 114 -13.87 3.41 15.53
N ALA A 115 -13.02 2.40 15.74
CA ALA A 115 -13.36 0.99 15.57
C ALA A 115 -13.94 0.60 14.19
N VAL A 116 -13.35 1.13 13.11
CA VAL A 116 -13.72 0.74 11.74
C VAL A 116 -12.95 -0.51 11.34
N PRO A 117 -13.54 -1.48 10.62
CA PRO A 117 -12.80 -2.69 10.24
C PRO A 117 -11.71 -2.43 9.20
N SER A 118 -11.96 -1.45 8.34
CA SER A 118 -11.03 -1.06 7.29
C SER A 118 -11.16 0.41 6.94
N LEU A 119 -10.10 0.93 6.33
CA LEU A 119 -9.98 2.26 5.78
C LEU A 119 -9.34 2.14 4.39
N TYR A 120 -10.00 2.71 3.37
CA TYR A 120 -9.48 2.74 2.01
C TYR A 120 -8.98 4.14 1.69
N THR A 121 -7.78 4.25 1.14
CA THR A 121 -7.17 5.53 0.74
C THR A 121 -6.70 5.49 -0.71
N ARG A 122 -6.76 6.64 -1.38
CA ARG A 122 -6.30 6.83 -2.76
C ARG A 122 -5.45 8.09 -2.85
N TYR A 123 -4.20 7.91 -3.24
CA TYR A 123 -3.18 8.94 -3.43
C TYR A 123 -2.99 9.15 -4.92
N ALA A 124 -3.40 10.31 -5.44
CA ALA A 124 -3.18 10.71 -6.83
C ALA A 124 -1.86 11.45 -6.98
N PHE A 125 -1.03 11.08 -7.96
CA PHE A 125 0.27 11.72 -8.15
C PHE A 125 0.80 11.65 -9.60
N ASP A 126 1.70 12.58 -9.91
CA ASP A 126 2.40 12.69 -11.19
C ASP A 126 3.90 12.43 -11.01
N ILE A 127 4.54 11.82 -12.02
CA ILE A 127 5.99 11.56 -12.05
C ILE A 127 6.55 12.04 -13.39
N ALA A 128 6.95 13.32 -13.47
CA ALA A 128 7.44 13.95 -14.71
C ALA A 128 8.59 13.19 -15.42
N GLY A 129 9.38 12.39 -14.68
CA GLY A 129 10.51 11.59 -15.19
C GLY A 129 10.28 10.08 -15.20
N ALA A 130 9.02 9.61 -15.20
CA ALA A 130 8.67 8.19 -15.04
C ALA A 130 9.45 7.23 -15.95
N LYS A 131 9.76 7.64 -17.19
CA LYS A 131 10.50 6.82 -18.17
C LYS A 131 11.93 6.42 -17.74
N ASP A 132 12.53 7.16 -16.81
CA ASP A 132 13.92 6.98 -16.37
C ASP A 132 13.99 6.29 -15.00
N ILE A 133 12.84 5.88 -14.44
CA ILE A 133 12.71 5.28 -13.12
C ILE A 133 12.51 3.76 -13.27
N ALA A 134 13.38 2.99 -12.63
CA ALA A 134 13.35 1.51 -12.66
C ALA A 134 12.74 0.89 -11.38
N SER A 135 12.70 1.66 -10.29
CA SER A 135 12.09 1.23 -9.03
C SER A 135 11.49 2.42 -8.27
N ILE A 136 10.51 2.12 -7.43
CA ILE A 136 9.98 3.01 -6.40
C ILE A 136 10.33 2.47 -5.03
N VAL A 137 10.43 3.35 -4.04
CA VAL A 137 10.58 2.98 -2.64
C VAL A 137 9.36 3.44 -1.87
N LEU A 138 8.77 2.53 -1.10
CA LEU A 138 7.66 2.80 -0.20
C LEU A 138 8.14 2.65 1.23
N ARG A 139 7.79 3.60 2.09
CA ARG A 139 7.94 3.49 3.54
C ARG A 139 6.57 3.52 4.19
N LEU A 140 6.31 2.60 5.09
CA LEU A 140 5.01 2.45 5.74
C LEU A 140 5.14 2.39 7.26
N ASP A 141 4.23 3.09 7.93
CA ASP A 141 3.92 2.96 9.35
C ASP A 141 2.42 2.65 9.45
N TYR A 142 2.04 1.56 10.10
CA TYR A 142 0.69 1.03 9.96
C TYR A 142 0.21 0.20 11.15
N ASP A 143 -1.11 0.15 11.31
CA ASP A 143 -1.83 -0.66 12.30
C ASP A 143 -3.22 -1.04 11.74
N ASP A 144 -3.64 -2.31 11.68
CA ASP A 144 -2.85 -3.53 11.92
C ASP A 144 -2.23 -4.08 10.63
N ALA A 145 -2.89 -3.86 9.49
CA ALA A 145 -2.51 -4.49 8.24
C ALA A 145 -2.76 -3.58 7.05
N TYR A 146 -2.01 -3.78 5.97
CA TYR A 146 -2.27 -3.10 4.71
C TYR A 146 -2.15 -4.00 3.49
N ILE A 147 -2.79 -3.55 2.42
CA ILE A 147 -2.52 -3.98 1.05
C ILE A 147 -2.39 -2.73 0.19
N LEU A 148 -1.39 -2.70 -0.69
CA LEU A 148 -1.14 -1.60 -1.63
C LEU A 148 -1.37 -2.04 -3.06
N TRP A 149 -2.00 -1.18 -3.84
CA TRP A 149 -2.15 -1.31 -5.28
C TRP A 149 -1.61 -0.08 -5.99
N LEU A 150 -0.73 -0.28 -6.96
CA LEU A 150 -0.28 0.77 -7.87
C LEU A 150 -0.99 0.61 -9.21
N ASN A 151 -1.79 1.61 -9.57
CA ASN A 151 -2.55 1.62 -10.81
C ASN A 151 -3.38 0.34 -11.04
N GLY A 152 -3.96 -0.21 -9.97
CA GLY A 152 -4.76 -1.44 -9.98
C GLY A 152 -3.97 -2.74 -9.87
N THR A 153 -2.64 -2.70 -9.90
CA THR A 153 -1.77 -3.88 -9.67
C THR A 153 -1.43 -3.98 -8.19
N GLU A 154 -1.69 -5.10 -7.54
CA GLU A 154 -1.27 -5.32 -6.14
C GLU A 154 0.27 -5.37 -6.08
N ILE A 155 0.88 -4.62 -5.17
CA ILE A 155 2.34 -4.45 -5.09
C ILE A 155 2.93 -4.79 -3.72
N ALA A 156 2.12 -4.78 -2.66
CA ALA A 156 2.53 -5.15 -1.31
C ALA A 156 1.32 -5.56 -0.47
N ARG A 157 1.53 -6.51 0.45
CA ARG A 157 0.55 -7.03 1.40
C ARG A 157 1.26 -7.54 2.65
N THR A 158 0.80 -7.15 3.84
CA THR A 158 1.38 -7.62 5.11
C THR A 158 1.12 -9.11 5.34
N ALA A 159 1.98 -9.78 6.09
CA ALA A 159 1.85 -11.22 6.31
C ALA A 159 0.64 -11.57 7.20
N ASN A 160 0.23 -10.66 8.09
CA ASN A 160 -0.95 -10.85 8.93
C ASN A 160 -2.27 -10.91 8.12
N ILE A 161 -2.55 -9.97 7.21
CA ILE A 161 -3.76 -10.04 6.36
C ILE A 161 -3.72 -11.20 5.37
N ALA A 162 -2.51 -11.64 4.97
CA ALA A 162 -2.33 -12.81 4.11
C ALA A 162 -2.79 -14.12 4.79
N THR A 163 -3.00 -14.12 6.11
CA THR A 163 -3.62 -15.26 6.82
C THR A 163 -5.13 -15.39 6.57
N LEU A 164 -5.80 -14.30 6.16
CA LEU A 164 -7.23 -14.28 5.89
C LEU A 164 -7.56 -14.42 4.40
N THR A 165 -6.78 -13.78 3.53
CA THR A 165 -6.99 -13.78 2.07
C THR A 165 -5.68 -13.88 1.31
N ALA A 166 -5.68 -14.54 0.16
CA ALA A 166 -4.50 -14.69 -0.69
C ALA A 166 -4.53 -13.69 -1.85
N ALA A 167 -3.38 -13.13 -2.23
CA ALA A 167 -3.29 -12.33 -3.45
C ALA A 167 -3.71 -13.17 -4.69
N PRO A 168 -4.40 -12.58 -5.69
CA PRO A 168 -4.76 -11.15 -5.82
C PRO A 168 -6.17 -10.82 -5.33
N GLU A 169 -6.72 -11.57 -4.36
CA GLU A 169 -8.04 -11.28 -3.80
C GLU A 169 -8.03 -9.96 -3.04
N ILE A 170 -8.91 -9.02 -3.45
CA ILE A 170 -9.23 -7.85 -2.64
C ILE A 170 -10.11 -8.35 -1.48
N PRO A 171 -9.67 -8.22 -0.22
CA PRO A 171 -10.47 -8.67 0.91
C PRO A 171 -11.81 -7.94 0.98
N ALA A 172 -12.83 -8.62 1.49
CA ALA A 172 -14.07 -7.96 1.86
C ALA A 172 -13.79 -6.82 2.86
N TRP A 173 -14.61 -5.78 2.82
CA TRP A 173 -14.45 -4.62 3.72
C TRP A 173 -14.46 -4.99 5.22
N ASP A 174 -15.14 -6.08 5.57
CA ASP A 174 -15.29 -6.64 6.91
C ASP A 174 -14.53 -7.97 7.11
N VAL A 175 -13.44 -8.18 6.35
CA VAL A 175 -12.61 -9.40 6.43
C VAL A 175 -12.17 -9.73 7.86
N SER A 176 -11.99 -8.73 8.71
CA SER A 176 -11.64 -8.83 10.14
C SER A 176 -12.85 -8.68 11.07
N SER A 177 -14.01 -9.23 10.70
CA SER A 177 -15.23 -9.21 11.52
C SER A 177 -15.12 -9.94 12.86
N GLU A 178 -14.18 -10.88 12.98
CA GLU A 178 -13.83 -11.52 14.25
C GLU A 178 -12.68 -10.75 14.92
N GLN A 179 -12.79 -10.53 16.23
CA GLN A 179 -11.71 -9.89 17.00
C GLN A 179 -10.49 -10.82 17.06
N TRP A 180 -9.28 -10.26 16.89
CA TRP A 180 -8.02 -11.01 16.83
C TRP A 180 -7.99 -11.99 15.64
N SER A 181 -8.64 -11.62 14.54
CA SER A 181 -8.72 -12.44 13.33
C SER A 181 -7.35 -12.65 12.66
N MET A 182 -6.40 -11.73 12.91
CA MET A 182 -5.02 -11.82 12.43
C MET A 182 -4.03 -11.40 13.52
N PRO A 183 -2.73 -11.71 13.35
CA PRO A 183 -1.70 -11.19 14.24
C PRO A 183 -1.71 -9.65 14.29
N HIS A 184 -1.75 -9.13 15.51
CA HIS A 184 -1.73 -7.71 15.81
C HIS A 184 -0.37 -7.08 15.51
N ILE A 185 -0.39 -5.87 14.94
CA ILE A 185 0.79 -5.06 14.61
C ILE A 185 0.49 -3.60 14.93
N GLU A 186 1.40 -2.97 15.68
CA GLU A 186 1.26 -1.57 16.07
C GLU A 186 2.11 -0.65 15.21
N ALA A 187 1.57 0.52 14.93
CA ALA A 187 2.30 1.63 14.36
C ALA A 187 3.25 2.30 15.37
N THR A 188 4.18 3.10 14.86
CA THR A 188 5.02 3.91 15.72
C THR A 188 4.27 5.15 16.21
N LYS A 189 4.19 5.29 17.54
CA LYS A 189 3.54 6.44 18.19
C LYS A 189 4.47 7.66 18.16
N VAL A 190 4.41 8.41 17.06
CA VAL A 190 5.24 9.60 16.81
C VAL A 190 4.31 10.72 16.35
N PRO A 191 4.37 11.95 16.92
CA PRO A 191 3.41 13.00 16.60
C PRO A 191 3.21 13.26 15.10
N ALA A 192 1.98 13.61 14.70
CA ALA A 192 1.69 14.05 13.34
C ALA A 192 2.62 15.18 12.87
N GLY A 193 3.00 15.17 11.59
CA GLY A 193 3.69 16.29 10.93
C GLY A 193 3.26 16.48 9.47
N LYS A 194 3.85 17.48 8.82
CA LYS A 194 3.51 17.85 7.42
C LYS A 194 4.75 18.25 6.59
N PRO A 195 5.66 17.32 6.24
CA PRO A 195 5.81 15.97 6.78
C PRO A 195 6.65 15.94 8.07
N ASN A 196 6.48 14.89 8.88
CA ASN A 196 7.33 14.53 10.00
C ASN A 196 8.55 13.73 9.50
N GLY A 197 9.63 14.44 9.20
CA GLY A 197 10.88 13.81 8.76
C GLY A 197 11.51 12.86 9.81
N ASP A 198 11.15 12.97 11.08
CA ASP A 198 11.71 12.11 12.13
C ASP A 198 11.12 10.69 12.11
N ARG A 199 9.91 10.50 11.55
CA ARG A 199 9.25 9.18 11.44
C ARG A 199 10.13 8.18 10.70
N TRP A 200 10.69 8.62 9.58
CA TRP A 200 11.50 7.79 8.68
C TRP A 200 12.93 7.55 9.17
N LEU A 201 13.34 8.13 10.29
CA LEU A 201 14.66 7.90 10.91
C LEU A 201 14.68 6.67 11.83
N ARG A 202 13.54 6.02 12.05
CA ARG A 202 13.44 4.81 12.87
C ARG A 202 14.04 3.60 12.17
N VAL A 203 14.22 2.50 12.93
CA VAL A 203 14.72 1.25 12.36
C VAL A 203 13.73 0.75 11.31
N VAL A 204 14.22 0.60 10.10
CA VAL A 204 13.50 -0.01 8.99
C VAL A 204 13.54 -1.52 9.17
N THR A 205 12.36 -2.13 9.23
CA THR A 205 12.17 -3.57 9.20
C THR A 205 11.98 -4.02 7.76
N PRO A 206 12.72 -5.06 7.31
CA PRO A 206 12.49 -5.66 6.00
C PRO A 206 11.04 -6.12 5.87
N PHE A 207 10.44 -5.92 4.70
CA PHE A 207 9.05 -6.28 4.43
C PHE A 207 8.69 -7.73 4.77
N GLU A 208 9.62 -8.68 4.65
CA GLU A 208 9.38 -10.09 4.96
C GLU A 208 9.27 -10.40 6.47
N GLN A 209 9.41 -9.38 7.32
CA GLN A 209 9.30 -9.47 8.76
C GLN A 209 8.29 -8.44 9.25
N ASP A 210 7.13 -8.90 9.72
CA ASP A 210 6.22 -8.04 10.47
C ASP A 210 6.68 -8.06 11.94
N VAL A 211 7.29 -6.96 12.40
CA VAL A 211 7.54 -6.73 13.83
C VAL A 211 6.89 -5.41 14.22
N GLY A 212 6.10 -5.42 15.30
CA GLY A 212 5.39 -4.21 15.76
C GLY A 212 6.32 -3.04 16.05
N GLU A 213 5.78 -1.82 15.96
CA GLU A 213 6.44 -0.54 16.22
C GLU A 213 7.68 -0.26 15.36
N THR A 214 7.64 -0.61 14.07
CA THR A 214 8.72 -0.32 13.12
C THR A 214 8.21 0.11 11.74
N ILE A 215 9.10 0.74 10.96
CA ILE A 215 8.78 1.19 9.60
C ILE A 215 9.10 0.07 8.62
N HIS A 216 8.17 -0.25 7.72
CA HIS A 216 8.45 -1.14 6.59
C HIS A 216 9.01 -0.33 5.43
N GLU A 217 10.10 -0.79 4.83
CA GLU A 217 10.60 -0.24 3.56
C GLU A 217 10.57 -1.31 2.47
N ILE A 218 10.05 -0.94 1.31
CA ILE A 218 9.88 -1.84 0.17
C ILE A 218 10.41 -1.14 -1.08
N GLU A 219 11.34 -1.77 -1.77
CA GLU A 219 11.74 -1.37 -3.11
C GLU A 219 11.02 -2.25 -4.14
N ILE A 220 10.34 -1.62 -5.09
CA ILE A 220 9.49 -2.29 -6.07
C ILE A 220 9.98 -1.91 -7.47
N ALA A 221 10.35 -2.91 -8.26
CA ALA A 221 10.67 -2.70 -9.67
C ALA A 221 9.42 -2.25 -10.43
N VAL A 222 9.57 -1.31 -11.35
CA VAL A 222 8.46 -0.73 -12.12
C VAL A 222 8.80 -0.65 -13.60
N ASP A 223 7.77 -0.78 -14.44
CA ASP A 223 7.85 -0.51 -15.87
C ASP A 223 7.31 0.88 -16.21
N PHE A 224 7.80 1.48 -17.31
CA PHE A 224 7.22 2.72 -17.82
C PHE A 224 5.97 2.42 -18.67
N GLY A 225 4.81 2.86 -18.17
CA GLY A 225 3.50 2.63 -18.79
C GLY A 225 3.10 3.68 -19.85
N GLY A 226 3.82 4.80 -19.94
CA GLY A 226 3.52 5.90 -20.86
C GLY A 226 3.13 7.20 -20.17
N ASP A 227 2.44 8.09 -20.90
CA ASP A 227 2.20 9.46 -20.43
C ASP A 227 1.13 9.56 -19.32
N SER A 228 0.09 8.73 -19.33
CA SER A 228 -0.98 8.77 -18.34
C SER A 228 -1.49 7.38 -17.97
N ALA A 229 -1.77 7.17 -16.69
CA ALA A 229 -2.40 5.94 -16.20
C ALA A 229 -3.90 5.87 -16.54
N LEU A 230 -4.52 7.01 -16.92
CA LEU A 230 -5.88 7.03 -17.43
C LEU A 230 -5.88 6.61 -18.89
N VAL A 231 -6.73 5.63 -19.22
CA VAL A 231 -6.98 5.29 -20.62
C VAL A 231 -7.67 6.48 -21.27
N VAL A 232 -6.94 7.23 -22.09
CA VAL A 232 -7.54 8.21 -23.00
C VAL A 232 -8.22 7.41 -24.11
N GLU A 233 -9.50 7.11 -23.95
CA GLU A 233 -10.33 6.74 -25.10
C GLU A 233 -10.20 7.89 -26.11
N PRO A 234 -9.69 7.65 -27.33
CA PRO A 234 -9.58 8.71 -28.32
C PRO A 234 -10.98 9.30 -28.51
N ALA A 235 -11.11 10.61 -28.30
CA ALA A 235 -12.34 11.37 -28.53
C ALA A 235 -12.76 11.23 -30.00
N GLY A 236 -13.44 10.14 -30.32
CA GLY A 236 -13.46 9.61 -31.69
C GLY A 236 -14.54 8.57 -31.98
N LYS A 237 -15.36 8.15 -31.01
CA LYS A 237 -16.70 7.62 -31.34
C LYS A 237 -17.68 8.78 -31.58
N LEU A 238 -17.36 9.61 -32.58
CA LEU A 238 -18.41 10.25 -33.36
C LEU A 238 -19.13 9.13 -34.13
N THR A 239 -20.06 8.47 -33.45
CA THR A 239 -21.08 7.69 -34.11
C THR A 239 -21.88 8.68 -34.97
N THR A 240 -21.51 8.72 -36.25
CA THR A 240 -22.25 9.17 -37.42
C THR A 240 -23.74 9.48 -37.18
N ARG A 241 -24.06 10.67 -36.66
CA ARG A 241 -25.41 11.27 -36.74
C ARG A 241 -25.46 12.66 -37.38
N TRP A 242 -24.38 13.11 -38.02
CA TRP A 242 -24.37 14.33 -38.83
C TRP A 242 -24.24 14.08 -40.35
N GLY A 243 -24.13 12.82 -40.78
CA GLY A 243 -24.11 12.43 -42.20
C GLY A 243 -25.48 12.20 -42.86
N ALA A 244 -26.58 12.27 -42.11
CA ALA A 244 -27.93 11.95 -42.60
C ALA A 244 -28.82 13.17 -42.84
N LEU A 245 -28.25 14.37 -42.99
CA LEU A 245 -29.01 15.61 -43.18
C LEU A 245 -28.46 16.47 -44.33
N LYS A 246 -28.19 15.83 -45.47
CA LYS A 246 -28.11 16.48 -46.79
C LYS A 246 -28.60 15.51 -47.86
N ARG A 247 -29.90 15.22 -47.86
CA ARG A 247 -30.69 14.70 -48.99
C ARG A 247 -32.17 14.71 -48.62
N ARG A 248 -32.74 15.90 -48.47
CA ARG A 248 -34.13 16.26 -48.81
C ARG A 248 -34.16 17.75 -49.10
#